data_AF-A0A0N1A407-F1
#
_entry.id   AF-A0A0N1A407-F1
#
_cell.length_a   1.000
_cell.length_b   1.000
_cell.length_c   1.000
_cell.angle_alpha   90.00
_cell.angle_beta   90.00
_cell.angle_gamma   90.00
#
_symmetry.space_group_name_H-M   'P 1'
#
loop_
_entity.id
_entity.type
_entity.pdbx_description
1 polymer ?
#
loop_
_entity_poly.entity_id
_entity_poly.type
_entity_poly.pdbx_seq_one_letter_code
_entity_poly.pdbx_strand_id
1 'polypeptide(L)'
;MVLVCVCFVLLGAFYFGIASCGGYVWHKEAFRRVSITLYVAALACPSTLLPSLGRKVAFGIGLPLLFVLVESATAPFYPGPPTSIVEYGAIFLRAVEFGPCG
;
A
#
# COMPACT_ATOMS: atom_id res chain seq x y z
N MET A 1 -2.66 17.76 1.55
CA MET A 1 -2.15 16.64 2.38
C MET A 1 -2.77 15.31 2.00
N VAL A 2 -4.10 15.17 1.97
CA VAL A 2 -4.77 13.91 1.58
C VAL A 2 -4.26 13.32 0.26
N LEU A 3 -4.26 14.10 -0.83
CA LEU A 3 -3.80 13.61 -2.14
C LEU A 3 -2.32 13.16 -2.13
N VAL A 4 -1.45 13.96 -1.51
CA VAL A 4 -0.01 13.63 -1.37
C VAL A 4 0.17 12.34 -0.59
N CYS A 5 -0.57 12.16 0.50
CA CYS A 5 -0.56 10.93 1.29
C CYS A 5 -0.99 9.72 0.44
N VAL A 6 -2.11 9.83 -0.29
CA VAL A 6 -2.60 8.76 -1.16
C VAL A 6 -1.56 8.41 -2.22
N CYS A 7 -1.06 9.40 -2.98
CA CYS A 7 -0.06 9.16 -4.02
C CYS A 7 1.20 8.51 -3.45
N PHE A 8 1.72 9.02 -2.33
CA PHE A 8 2.92 8.47 -1.70
C PHE A 8 2.70 7.03 -1.25
N VAL A 9 1.58 6.73 -0.59
CA VAL A 9 1.26 5.38 -0.09
C VAL A 9 1.08 4.40 -1.24
N LEU A 10 0.37 4.77 -2.31
CA LEU A 10 0.12 3.87 -3.45
C LEU A 10 1.37 3.61 -4.29
N LEU A 11 2.22 4.63 -4.49
CA LEU A 11 3.51 4.45 -5.15
C LEU A 11 4.42 3.55 -4.31
N GLY A 12 4.40 3.71 -2.98
CA GLY A 12 5.08 2.80 -2.06
C GLY A 12 4.56 1.37 -2.15
N ALA A 13 3.25 1.18 -2.13
CA ALA A 13 2.63 -0.15 -2.25
C ALA A 13 3.06 -0.86 -3.55
N PHE A 14 3.00 -0.14 -4.66
CA PHE A 14 3.47 -0.64 -5.96
C PHE A 14 4.95 -1.00 -5.94
N TYR A 15 5.80 -0.12 -5.40
CA TYR A 15 7.23 -0.36 -5.29
C TYR A 15 7.54 -1.58 -4.42
N PHE A 16 6.93 -1.71 -3.24
CA PHE A 16 7.18 -2.83 -2.33
C PHE A 16 6.57 -4.14 -2.81
N GLY A 17 5.50 -4.10 -3.60
CA GLY A 17 4.98 -5.30 -4.26
C GLY A 17 5.90 -5.76 -5.37
N ILE A 18 6.34 -4.90 -6.30
CA ILE A 18 7.26 -5.32 -7.37
C ILE A 18 8.66 -5.64 -6.85
N ALA A 19 9.13 -4.93 -5.83
CA ALA A 19 10.43 -5.19 -5.24
C ALA A 19 10.37 -6.25 -4.13
N SER A 20 9.21 -6.89 -3.89
CA SER A 20 8.88 -7.83 -2.79
C SER A 20 10.02 -8.04 -1.79
N CYS A 21 10.96 -8.89 -2.20
CA CYS A 21 12.07 -9.39 -1.38
C CYS A 21 13.45 -8.86 -1.79
N GLY A 22 13.53 -8.05 -2.85
CA GLY A 22 14.77 -7.42 -3.32
C GLY A 22 15.08 -6.07 -2.63
N GLY A 23 14.15 -5.54 -1.83
CA GLY A 23 14.33 -4.24 -1.15
C GLY A 23 15.11 -4.32 0.17
N TYR A 24 15.96 -3.32 0.43
CA TYR A 24 16.61 -3.18 1.74
C TYR A 24 15.62 -2.82 2.86
N VAL A 25 15.85 -3.35 4.06
CA VAL A 25 15.02 -3.13 5.27
C VAL A 25 14.82 -1.64 5.58
N TRP A 26 15.86 -0.82 5.37
CA TRP A 26 15.80 0.61 5.68
C TRP A 26 14.79 1.38 4.80
N HIS A 27 14.52 0.93 3.56
CA HIS A 27 13.51 1.55 2.70
C HIS A 27 12.11 1.38 3.28
N LYS A 28 11.79 0.17 3.77
CA LYS A 28 10.49 -0.12 4.41
C LYS A 28 10.31 0.71 5.66
N GLU A 29 11.36 0.83 6.48
CA GLU A 29 11.31 1.64 7.71
C GLU A 29 11.16 3.13 7.41
N ALA A 30 11.93 3.67 6.45
CA ALA A 30 11.83 5.06 6.05
C ALA A 30 10.45 5.39 5.47
N PHE A 31 9.94 4.54 4.57
CA PHE A 31 8.59 4.67 4.02
C PHE A 31 7.54 4.66 5.13
N ARG A 32 7.62 3.71 6.07
CA ARG A 32 6.67 3.59 7.19
C ARG A 32 6.59 4.88 8.01
N ARG A 33 7.73 5.49 8.33
CA ARG A 33 7.76 6.74 9.10
C ARG A 33 7.10 7.88 8.33
N VAL A 34 7.47 8.06 7.07
CA VAL A 34 6.92 9.13 6.22
C VAL A 34 5.43 8.93 5.97
N SER A 35 4.99 7.70 5.70
CA SER A 35 3.59 7.37 5.45
C SER A 35 2.72 7.62 6.68
N ILE A 36 3.17 7.23 7.87
CA ILE A 36 2.49 7.54 9.14
C ILE A 36 2.36 9.05 9.33
N THR A 37 3.44 9.82 9.15
CA THR A 37 3.41 11.28 9.29
C THR A 37 2.42 11.92 8.32
N LEU A 38 2.46 11.53 7.04
CA LEU A 38 1.53 12.04 6.02
C LEU A 38 0.09 11.64 6.29
N TYR A 39 -0.14 10.42 6.77
CA TYR A 39 -1.47 9.90 7.09
C TYR A 39 -2.09 10.61 8.28
N VAL A 40 -1.33 10.81 9.37
CA VAL A 40 -1.77 11.62 10.51
C VAL A 40 -2.05 13.06 10.08
N ALA A 41 -1.16 13.66 9.28
CA ALA A 41 -1.38 15.01 8.75
C ALA A 41 -2.63 15.09 7.86
N ALA A 42 -2.91 14.07 7.04
CA ALA A 42 -4.09 14.01 6.19
C ALA A 42 -5.41 13.94 6.99
N LEU A 43 -5.41 13.26 8.15
CA LEU A 43 -6.57 13.16 9.04
C LEU A 43 -6.76 14.39 9.94
N ALA A 44 -5.65 14.97 10.43
CA ALA A 44 -5.66 16.10 11.35
C ALA A 44 -5.95 17.43 10.64
N CYS A 45 -5.34 17.67 9.47
CA CYS A 45 -5.53 18.92 8.76
C CYS A 45 -6.93 19.02 8.12
N PRO A 46 -7.59 20.18 8.21
CA PRO A 46 -8.83 20.41 7.49
C PRO A 46 -8.61 20.27 5.98
N SER A 47 -9.53 19.59 5.30
CA SER A 47 -9.48 19.43 3.85
C SER A 47 -10.89 19.37 3.26
N THR A 48 -11.03 19.83 2.02
CA THR A 48 -12.26 19.72 1.23
C THR A 48 -12.54 18.28 0.77
N LEU A 49 -11.52 17.41 0.79
CA LEU A 49 -11.64 15.99 0.42
C LEU A 49 -12.23 15.13 1.54
N LEU A 50 -11.91 15.45 2.80
CA LEU A 50 -12.41 14.76 3.99
C LEU A 50 -13.23 15.70 4.90
N PRO A 51 -14.36 16.27 4.39
CA PRO A 51 -15.14 17.28 5.12
C PRO A 51 -15.92 16.73 6.32
N SER A 52 -16.14 15.42 6.40
CA SER A 52 -16.95 14.78 7.45
C SER A 52 -16.18 13.70 8.19
N LEU A 53 -16.59 13.43 9.43
CA LEU A 53 -16.02 12.35 10.24
C LEU A 53 -16.12 10.99 9.54
N GLY A 54 -17.26 10.70 8.91
CA GLY A 54 -17.45 9.46 8.14
C GLY A 54 -16.43 9.30 7.01
N ARG A 55 -16.10 10.38 6.29
CA ARG A 55 -15.05 10.34 5.25
C ARG A 55 -13.65 10.16 5.85
N LYS A 56 -13.37 10.75 7.02
CA LYS A 56 -12.09 10.54 7.73
C LYS A 56 -11.94 9.10 8.19
N VAL A 57 -13.01 8.47 8.70
CA VAL A 57 -13.01 7.05 9.08
C VAL A 57 -12.83 6.17 7.84
N ALA A 58 -13.57 6.45 6.76
CA ALA A 58 -13.45 5.71 5.51
C ALA A 58 -12.04 5.83 4.90
N PHE A 59 -11.45 7.02 4.91
CA PHE A 59 -10.05 7.22 4.51
C PHE A 59 -9.09 6.47 5.45
N GLY A 60 -9.39 6.53 6.75
CA GLY A 60 -8.56 5.93 7.78
C GLY A 60 -8.43 4.42 7.62
N ILE A 61 -9.53 3.74 7.34
CA ILE A 61 -9.54 2.29 7.12
C ILE A 61 -9.16 1.96 5.67
N GLY A 62 -9.67 2.74 4.72
CA GLY A 62 -9.56 2.47 3.29
C GLY A 62 -8.14 2.59 2.75
N LEU A 63 -7.34 3.57 3.19
CA LEU A 63 -5.99 3.74 2.65
C LEU A 63 -5.03 2.60 3.07
N PRO A 64 -5.00 2.14 4.33
CA PRO A 64 -4.25 0.94 4.70
C PRO A 64 -4.69 -0.33 3.96
N LEU A 65 -6.00 -0.54 3.79
CA LEU A 65 -6.51 -1.68 3.01
C LEU A 65 -6.06 -1.58 1.55
N LEU A 66 -6.15 -0.39 0.96
CA LEU A 66 -5.73 -0.17 -0.42
C LEU A 66 -4.21 -0.39 -0.58
N PHE A 67 -3.40 0.00 0.40
CA PHE A 67 -1.96 -0.32 0.40
C PHE A 67 -1.73 -1.83 0.31
N VAL A 68 -2.33 -2.62 1.20
CA VAL A 68 -2.17 -4.08 1.22
C VAL A 68 -2.64 -4.70 -0.09
N LEU A 69 -3.78 -4.26 -0.63
CA LEU A 69 -4.33 -4.78 -1.88
C LEU A 69 -3.44 -4.46 -3.08
N VAL A 70 -2.91 -3.24 -3.18
CA VAL A 70 -2.02 -2.84 -4.28
C VAL A 70 -0.66 -3.52 -4.19
N GLU A 71 -0.08 -3.60 -2.98
CA GLU A 71 1.17 -4.34 -2.73
C GLU A 71 0.99 -5.82 -3.12
N SER A 72 -0.09 -6.46 -2.66
CA SER A 72 -0.37 -7.87 -2.96
C SER A 72 -0.68 -8.09 -4.44
N ALA A 73 -1.35 -7.16 -5.12
CA ALA A 73 -1.67 -7.26 -6.55
C ALA A 73 -0.42 -7.13 -7.45
N THR A 74 0.62 -6.47 -6.94
CA THR A 74 1.87 -6.25 -7.69
C THR A 74 2.96 -7.26 -7.34
N ALA A 75 2.85 -7.94 -6.20
CA ALA A 75 3.75 -9.02 -5.78
C ALA A 75 3.92 -10.18 -6.79
N PRO A 76 2.87 -10.66 -7.50
CA PRO A 76 3.00 -11.74 -8.47
C PRO A 76 3.94 -11.46 -9.65
N PHE A 77 4.35 -10.20 -9.86
CA PHE A 77 5.24 -9.81 -10.94
C PHE A 77 6.73 -9.91 -10.59
N TYR A 78 7.06 -10.34 -9.37
CA TYR A 78 8.45 -10.56 -8.93
C TYR A 78 8.72 -12.04 -8.64
N PRO A 79 9.87 -12.60 -9.08
CA PRO A 79 10.93 -11.99 -9.89
C PRO A 79 10.61 -11.94 -11.39
N GLY A 80 9.46 -12.47 -11.81
CA GLY A 80 8.97 -12.42 -13.18
C GLY A 80 7.43 -12.46 -13.20
N PRO A 81 6.81 -12.17 -14.35
CA PRO A 81 5.36 -12.18 -14.47
C PRO A 81 4.80 -13.61 -14.34
N PRO A 82 3.58 -13.77 -13.80
CA PRO A 82 2.93 -15.08 -13.71
C PRO A 82 2.59 -15.60 -15.11
N THR A 83 2.63 -16.92 -15.28
CA THR A 83 2.36 -17.60 -16.56
C THR A 83 0.87 -17.77 -16.84
N SER A 84 0.03 -17.66 -15.82
CA SER A 84 -1.42 -17.83 -15.93
C SER A 84 -2.19 -17.02 -14.89
N ILE A 85 -3.49 -16.83 -15.12
CA ILE A 85 -4.38 -16.16 -14.15
C ILE A 85 -4.55 -16.96 -12.85
N VAL A 86 -4.46 -18.29 -12.93
CA VAL A 86 -4.55 -19.18 -11.77
C VAL A 86 -3.33 -18.99 -10.87
N GLU A 87 -2.15 -18.92 -11.47
CA GLU A 87 -0.90 -18.64 -10.76
C GLU A 87 -0.90 -17.23 -10.14
N TYR A 88 -1.35 -16.21 -10.89
CA TYR A 88 -1.53 -14.86 -10.35
C TYR A 88 -2.43 -14.86 -9.10
N GLY A 89 -3.59 -15.52 -9.18
CA GLY A 89 -4.55 -15.57 -8.08
C GLY A 89 -3.99 -16.27 -6.84
N ALA A 90 -3.25 -17.37 -7.02
CA ALA A 90 -2.61 -18.07 -5.92
C ALA A 90 -1.53 -17.22 -5.21
N ILE A 91 -0.68 -16.54 -5.99
CA ILE A 91 0.38 -15.68 -5.43
C ILE A 91 -0.24 -14.42 -4.79
N PHE A 92 -1.26 -13.83 -5.40
CA PHE A 92 -2.00 -12.70 -4.84
C PHE A 92 -2.60 -13.04 -3.47
N LEU A 93 -3.33 -14.15 -3.36
CA LEU A 93 -3.94 -14.57 -2.09
C LEU A 93 -2.89 -14.83 -1.02
N ARG A 94 -1.80 -15.50 -1.39
CA ARG A 94 -0.66 -15.71 -0.48
C ARG A 94 -0.04 -14.39 -0.03
N ALA A 95 0.10 -13.42 -0.94
CA ALA A 95 0.62 -12.10 -0.62
C ALA A 95 -0.31 -11.30 0.30
N VAL A 96 -1.63 -11.47 0.16
CA VAL A 96 -2.61 -10.87 1.08
C VAL A 96 -2.50 -11.47 2.48
N GLU A 97 -2.33 -12.78 2.59
CA GLU A 97 -2.31 -13.49 3.88
C GLU A 97 -0.98 -13.34 4.62
N PHE A 98 0.14 -13.42 3.90
CA PHE A 98 1.48 -13.52 4.48
C PHE A 98 2.42 -12.38 4.09
N GLY A 99 1.95 -11.44 3.27
CA GLY A 99 2.76 -10.38 2.68
C GLY A 99 3.48 -10.81 1.40
N PRO A 100 4.06 -9.85 0.66
CA PRO A 100 4.61 -10.06 -0.69
C PRO A 100 5.83 -11.01 -0.79
N CYS A 101 6.35 -11.49 0.35
CA CYS A 101 7.47 -12.44 0.47
C CYS A 101 7.13 -13.74 1.19
N GLY A 102 5.86 -13.95 1.57
CA GLY A 102 5.41 -15.10 2.35
C GLY A 102 5.24 -16.37 1.54
#